data_AF-A0A750HSA8-F1
#
_entry.id   AF-A0A750HSA8-F1
#
_cell.length_a   1.000
_cell.length_b   1.000
_cell.length_c   1.000
_cell.angle_alpha   90.00
_cell.angle_beta   90.00
_cell.angle_gamma   90.00
#
_symmetry.space_group_name_H-M   'P 1'
#
loop_
_entity.id
_entity.type
_entity.pdbx_description
1 polymer ?
#
loop_
_entity_poly.entity_id
_entity_poly.type
_entity_poly.pdbx_seq_one_letter_code
_entity_poly.pdbx_strand_id
1 'polypeptide(L)'
;MRKHKGDVTYYLEKESGNYRLIKKLKARAKNLTKDGNKTTKIILSNLVLSENELLNIDFTCNGLRSDDEKTIRELIVEFKKNENK
;
A
#
# COMPACT_ATOMS: atom_id res chain seq x y z
N MET A 1 2.53 9.61 1.09
CA MET A 1 2.01 9.33 2.46
C MET A 1 2.05 7.82 2.73
N ARG A 2 2.06 7.39 3.99
CA ARG A 2 2.08 5.96 4.35
C ARG A 2 1.20 5.65 5.56
N LYS A 3 0.67 4.42 5.64
CA LYS A 3 -0.11 3.91 6.77
C LYS A 3 0.26 2.46 7.08
N HIS A 4 0.19 2.08 8.35
CA HIS A 4 0.55 0.76 8.85
C HIS A 4 -0.68 0.01 9.38
N LYS A 5 -0.77 -1.29 9.09
CA LYS A 5 -1.77 -2.20 9.67
C LYS A 5 -1.10 -3.54 9.95
N GLY A 6 -0.75 -3.79 11.21
CA GLY A 6 0.02 -4.98 11.60
C GLY A 6 1.32 -5.10 10.80
N ASP A 7 1.50 -6.23 10.12
CA ASP A 7 2.65 -6.49 9.25
C ASP A 7 2.56 -5.85 7.86
N VAL A 8 1.44 -5.20 7.52
CA VAL A 8 1.25 -4.55 6.22
C VAL A 8 1.56 -3.05 6.31
N THR A 9 2.21 -2.53 5.28
CA THR A 9 2.40 -1.09 5.07
C THR A 9 1.84 -0.69 3.72
N TYR A 10 1.01 0.35 3.70
CA TYR A 10 0.46 0.95 2.48
C TYR A 10 1.16 2.29 2.23
N TYR A 11 1.49 2.56 0.98
CA TYR A 11 2.07 3.81 0.50
C TYR A 11 1.15 4.37 -0.58
N LEU A 12 0.93 5.68 -0.54
CA LEU A 12 0.20 6.41 -1.57
C LEU A 12 1.00 7.65 -1.95
N GLU A 13 1.36 7.76 -3.22
CA GLU A 13 2.17 8.83 -3.78
C GLU A 13 1.49 9.36 -5.04
N LYS A 14 1.72 10.62 -5.39
CA LYS A 14 1.25 11.22 -6.64
C LYS A 14 2.43 11.39 -7.58
N GLU A 15 2.32 10.83 -8.78
CA GLU A 15 3.36 10.85 -9.81
C GLU A 15 2.73 11.21 -11.15
N SER A 16 3.13 12.35 -11.73
CA SER A 16 2.76 12.75 -13.10
C SER A 16 1.25 12.74 -13.39
N GLY A 17 0.44 13.19 -12.42
CA GLY A 17 -1.03 13.23 -12.55
C GLY A 17 -1.75 11.92 -12.16
N ASN A 18 -1.01 10.85 -11.91
CA ASN A 18 -1.52 9.57 -11.41
C ASN A 18 -1.16 9.37 -9.95
N TYR A 19 -1.76 8.34 -9.35
CA TYR A 19 -1.52 7.91 -7.98
C TYR A 19 -0.89 6.54 -7.96
N ARG A 20 0.22 6.40 -7.23
CA ARG A 20 0.89 5.14 -7.01
C ARG A 20 0.52 4.58 -5.65
N LEU A 21 -0.20 3.46 -5.65
CA LEU A 21 -0.58 2.72 -4.45
C LEU A 21 0.33 1.48 -4.31
N ILE A 22 1.04 1.38 -3.19
CA ILE A 22 1.93 0.24 -2.92
C ILE A 22 1.54 -0.43 -1.61
N LYS A 23 1.32 -1.75 -1.65
CA LYS A 23 1.15 -2.59 -0.47
C LYS A 23 2.41 -3.42 -0.26
N LYS A 24 2.98 -3.35 0.95
CA LYS A 24 4.13 -4.17 1.36
C LYS A 24 3.77 -5.01 2.59
N LEU A 25 4.21 -6.26 2.61
CA LEU A 25 4.09 -7.16 3.76
C LEU A 25 5.46 -7.37 4.41
N LYS A 26 5.53 -7.23 5.73
CA LYS A 26 6.68 -7.62 6.52
C LYS A 26 6.79 -9.14 6.54
N ALA A 27 7.93 -9.65 6.11
CA ALA A 27 8.22 -11.09 6.06
C ALA A 27 9.54 -11.39 6.80
N ARG A 28 9.61 -12.55 7.44
CA ARG A 28 10.85 -13.06 8.05
C ARG A 28 11.76 -13.58 6.95
N ALA A 29 13.02 -13.12 6.93
CA ALA A 29 14.02 -13.51 5.94
C ALA A 29 14.67 -14.87 6.27
N LYS A 30 13.90 -15.89 6.68
CA LYS A 30 14.44 -17.19 7.13
C LYS A 30 15.35 -17.84 6.07
N ASN A 31 15.06 -17.65 4.78
CA ASN A 31 15.84 -18.21 3.67
C ASN A 31 16.80 -17.21 3.01
N LEU A 32 16.86 -15.96 3.50
CA LEU A 32 17.64 -14.86 2.90
C LEU A 32 18.80 -14.39 3.80
N THR A 33 18.85 -14.82 5.06
CA THR A 33 19.90 -14.44 6.01
C THR A 33 20.37 -15.63 6.84
N LYS A 34 21.70 -15.84 6.92
CA LYS A 34 22.34 -16.91 7.73
C LYS A 34 21.90 -16.92 9.20
N ASP A 35 21.49 -15.77 9.74
CA ASP A 35 21.09 -15.60 11.15
C ASP A 35 19.57 -15.56 11.40
N GLY A 36 18.73 -15.77 10.38
CA GLY A 36 17.28 -15.99 10.52
C GLY A 36 16.42 -14.85 11.11
N ASN A 37 17.02 -13.79 11.64
CA ASN A 37 16.34 -12.80 12.49
C ASN A 37 16.02 -11.45 11.82
N LYS A 38 16.45 -11.21 10.57
CA LYS A 38 16.10 -9.98 9.86
C LYS A 38 14.69 -10.07 9.25
N THR A 39 13.92 -9.00 9.39
CA THR A 39 12.62 -8.85 8.72
C THR A 39 12.79 -7.99 7.48
N THR A 40 12.28 -8.45 6.34
CA THR A 40 12.24 -7.69 5.08
C THR A 40 10.81 -7.26 4.76
N LYS A 41 10.62 -6.41 3.75
CA LYS A 41 9.32 -6.04 3.21
C LYS A 41 9.20 -6.52 1.78
N ILE A 42 8.19 -7.33 1.50
CA ILE A 42 7.86 -7.82 0.15
C ILE A 42 6.76 -6.96 -0.43
N ILE A 43 6.86 -6.55 -1.69
CA ILE A 43 5.80 -5.84 -2.39
C ILE A 43 4.72 -6.86 -2.79
N LEU A 44 3.49 -6.65 -2.31
CA LEU A 44 2.33 -7.46 -2.68
C LEU A 44 1.49 -6.81 -3.76
N SER A 45 1.48 -5.47 -3.80
CA SER A 45 0.75 -4.70 -4.80
C SER A 45 1.52 -3.42 -5.12
N ASN A 46 1.56 -3.05 -6.39
CA ASN A 46 2.13 -1.81 -6.88
C ASN A 46 1.30 -1.36 -8.08
N LEU A 47 0.36 -0.45 -7.84
CA LEU A 47 -0.62 0.00 -8.80
C LEU A 47 -0.37 1.48 -9.12
N VAL A 48 -0.46 1.82 -10.40
CA VAL A 48 -0.51 3.21 -10.88
C VAL A 48 -1.93 3.43 -11.37
N LEU A 49 -2.63 4.38 -10.75
CA LEU A 49 -4.06 4.58 -10.89
C LEU A 49 -4.33 6.04 -11.25
N SER A 50 -5.24 6.26 -12.19
CA SER A 50 -5.88 7.57 -12.35
C SER A 50 -6.71 7.92 -11.11
N GLU A 51 -7.16 9.17 -11.00
CA GLU A 51 -8.02 9.57 -9.88
C GLU A 51 -9.32 8.76 -9.80
N ASN A 52 -9.93 8.46 -10.96
CA ASN A 52 -11.16 7.67 -11.00
C ASN A 52 -10.91 6.22 -10.55
N GLU A 53 -9.80 5.61 -10.98
CA GLU A 53 -9.43 4.25 -10.57
C GLU A 53 -9.07 4.19 -9.08
N LEU A 54 -8.42 5.23 -8.54
CA LEU A 54 -8.10 5.31 -7.10
C LEU A 54 -9.36 5.31 -6.21
N LEU A 55 -10.44 5.95 -6.66
CA LEU A 55 -11.70 5.99 -5.92
C LEU A 55 -12.51 4.70 -6.03
N ASN A 56 -12.28 3.94 -7.12
CA ASN A 56 -13.02 2.73 -7.48
C ASN A 56 -12.12 1.48 -7.48
N ILE A 57 -11.16 1.40 -6.56
CA ILE A 57 -10.25 0.25 -6.44
C ILE A 57 -11.06 -1.03 -6.19
N ASP A 58 -10.77 -2.07 -6.96
CA ASP A 58 -11.22 -3.43 -6.68
C ASP A 58 -10.29 -4.10 -5.65
N PHE A 59 -10.80 -4.34 -4.44
CA PHE A 59 -10.07 -4.96 -3.33
C PHE A 59 -10.08 -6.49 -3.36
N THR A 60 -10.60 -7.10 -4.43
CA THR A 60 -10.59 -8.57 -4.60
C THR A 60 -9.46 -9.06 -5.50
N CYS A 61 -8.69 -8.15 -6.11
CA CYS A 61 -7.65 -8.47 -7.07
C CYS A 61 -6.30 -7.78 -6.77
N ASN A 62 -5.30 -8.00 -7.62
CA ASN A 62 -4.01 -7.27 -7.62
C ASN A 62 -3.22 -7.29 -6.28
N GLY A 63 -3.32 -8.39 -5.53
CA GLY A 63 -2.63 -8.54 -4.24
C GLY A 63 -3.28 -7.75 -3.09
N LEU A 64 -4.43 -7.12 -3.34
CA LEU A 64 -5.31 -6.54 -2.33
C LEU A 64 -6.28 -7.61 -1.81
N ARG A 65 -6.84 -7.34 -0.63
CA ARG A 65 -7.86 -8.12 0.05
C ARG A 65 -8.93 -7.17 0.55
N SER A 66 -10.16 -7.64 0.74
CA SER A 66 -11.26 -6.84 1.27
C SER A 66 -10.91 -6.15 2.60
N ASP A 67 -10.10 -6.78 3.44
CA ASP A 67 -9.63 -6.23 4.71
C ASP A 67 -8.67 -5.01 4.55
N ASP A 68 -8.08 -4.81 3.36
CA ASP A 68 -7.26 -3.63 3.07
C ASP A 68 -8.10 -2.37 2.81
N GLU A 69 -9.36 -2.53 2.41
CA GLU A 69 -10.23 -1.46 1.91
C GLU A 69 -10.31 -0.29 2.89
N LYS A 70 -10.63 -0.58 4.16
CA LYS A 70 -10.78 0.47 5.17
C LYS A 70 -9.51 1.32 5.30
N THR A 71 -8.35 0.67 5.41
CA THR A 71 -7.08 1.37 5.62
C THR A 71 -6.66 2.15 4.39
N ILE A 72 -6.89 1.63 3.18
CA ILE A 72 -6.57 2.32 1.92
C ILE A 72 -7.52 3.50 1.71
N ARG A 73 -8.82 3.37 1.98
CA ARG A 73 -9.77 4.48 1.89
C ARG A 73 -9.43 5.61 2.86
N GLU A 74 -9.10 5.30 4.11
CA GLU A 74 -8.65 6.31 5.07
C GLU A 74 -7.36 7.01 4.59
N LEU A 75 -6.40 6.24 4.05
CA LEU A 75 -5.16 6.78 3.47
C LEU A 75 -5.45 7.74 2.30
N ILE A 76 -6.40 7.41 1.42
CA ILE A 76 -6.79 8.29 0.30
C ILE A 76 -7.41 9.59 0.82
N VAL A 77 -8.32 9.52 1.79
CA VAL A 77 -8.99 10.70 2.36
C VAL A 77 -7.98 11.62 3.04
N GLU A 78 -7.09 11.08 3.87
CA GLU A 78 -6.03 11.84 4.53
C GLU A 78 -5.06 12.45 3.49
N PHE A 79 -4.74 11.73 2.41
CA PHE A 79 -3.84 12.20 1.36
C PHE A 79 -4.43 13.41 0.64
N LYS A 80 -5.68 13.30 0.17
CA LYS A 80 -6.37 14.40 -0.52
C LYS A 80 -6.57 15.62 0.37
N LYS A 81 -6.82 15.43 1.68
CA LYS A 81 -6.88 16.53 2.65
C LYS A 81 -5.56 17.28 2.79
N ASN A 82 -4.44 16.58 2.67
CA ASN A 82 -3.10 17.19 2.73
C ASN A 82 -2.68 17.82 1.40
N GLU A 83 -3.18 17.34 0.25
CA GLU A 83 -2.94 17.99 -1.05
C GLU A 83 -3.67 19.34 -1.17
N ASN A 84 -4.84 19.47 -0.56
CA ASN A 84 -5.67 20.68 -0.61
C ASN A 84 -5.30 21.71 0.48
N LYS A 85 -4.16 21.55 1.14
CA LYS A 85 -3.61 22.48 2.15
C LYS A 85 -2.38 23.18 1.60
#